data_AF-A0A225DQD3-F1
#
_entry.id   AF-A0A225DQD3-F1
#
_cell.length_a   1.000
_cell.length_b   1.000
_cell.length_c   1.000
_cell.angle_alpha   90.00
_cell.angle_beta   90.00
_cell.angle_gamma   90.00
#
_symmetry.space_group_name_H-M   'P 1'
#
loop_
_entity.id
_entity.type
_entity.pdbx_description
1 polymer ?
#
loop_
_entity_poly.entity_id
_entity_poly.type
_entity_poly.pdbx_seq_one_letter_code
_entity_poly.pdbx_strand_id
1 'polypeptide(L)'
;MDDKVTRLISAALKQTESGELGWKAFDEETFSAMIGPGTVQIFRSYTKIDDDDGGLRPSTAYSIQLLDKKSQVIDDWEFNEVEMNNFMLVDSLFRAARKAAYGSNKVLDEMLSALEAGKK
;
A
#
# COMPACT_ATOMS: atom_id res chain seq x y z
N MET A 1 5.23 -0.71 16.84
CA MET A 1 5.95 -0.48 15.57
C MET A 1 7.36 0.03 15.85
N ASP A 2 8.36 -0.43 15.12
CA ASP A 2 9.73 0.08 15.18
C ASP A 2 9.80 1.45 14.49
N ASP A 3 10.37 2.46 15.18
CA ASP A 3 10.57 3.83 14.68
C ASP A 3 11.20 3.88 13.28
N LYS A 4 12.03 2.89 12.93
CA LYS A 4 12.67 2.80 11.61
C LYS A 4 11.65 2.59 10.49
N VAL A 5 10.64 1.77 10.72
CA VAL A 5 9.61 1.42 9.73
C VAL A 5 8.73 2.64 9.46
N THR A 6 8.30 3.33 10.52
CA THR A 6 7.50 4.55 10.38
C THR A 6 8.28 5.61 9.59
N ARG A 7 9.57 5.79 9.89
CA ARG A 7 10.44 6.72 9.14
C ARG A 7 10.59 6.33 7.68
N LEU A 8 10.75 5.04 7.37
CA LEU A 8 10.84 4.54 6.00
C LEU A 8 9.56 4.84 5.23
N ILE A 9 8.40 4.51 5.80
CA ILE A 9 7.09 4.72 5.16
C ILE A 9 6.83 6.20 4.96
N SER A 10 7.08 7.04 5.97
CA SER A 10 6.93 8.50 5.84
C SER A 10 7.87 9.09 4.77
N ALA A 11 9.11 8.61 4.68
CA ALA A 11 10.04 9.06 3.66
C ALA A 11 9.60 8.62 2.25
N ALA A 12 9.17 7.36 2.09
CA ALA A 12 8.66 6.84 0.83
C ALA A 12 7.41 7.60 0.38
N LEU A 13 6.48 7.88 1.29
CA LEU A 13 5.27 8.67 1.01
C LEU A 13 5.65 10.06 0.51
N LYS A 14 6.50 10.78 1.26
CA LYS A 14 6.93 12.12 0.88
C LYS A 14 7.59 12.16 -0.51
N GLN A 15 8.47 11.21 -0.81
CA GLN A 15 9.13 11.12 -2.12
C GLN A 15 8.16 10.69 -3.24
N THR A 16 7.13 9.92 -2.93
CA THR A 16 6.08 9.57 -3.90
C THR A 16 5.25 10.79 -4.26
N GLU A 17 4.87 11.59 -3.26
CA GLU A 17 4.07 12.81 -3.45
C GLU A 17 4.85 13.90 -4.19
N SER A 18 6.17 13.99 -3.99
CA SER A 18 7.05 14.88 -4.77
C SER A 18 7.33 14.38 -6.20
N GLY A 19 6.93 13.14 -6.53
CA GLY A 19 7.21 12.50 -7.81
C GLY A 19 8.65 12.00 -7.97
N GLU A 20 9.44 11.99 -6.90
CA GLU A 20 10.83 11.53 -6.88
C GLU A 20 10.93 9.99 -6.76
N LEU A 21 9.90 9.34 -6.20
CA LEU A 21 9.83 7.88 -6.09
C LEU A 21 8.87 7.30 -7.14
N GLY A 22 9.45 6.61 -8.13
CA GLY A 22 8.71 5.93 -9.18
C GLY A 22 8.20 4.55 -8.75
N TRP A 23 6.89 4.34 -8.87
CA TRP A 23 6.25 3.06 -8.55
C TRP A 23 5.90 2.26 -9.81
N LYS A 24 6.01 0.94 -9.71
CA LYS A 24 5.56 -0.04 -10.70
C LYS A 24 4.46 -0.90 -10.11
N ALA A 25 3.37 -1.06 -10.85
CA ALA A 25 2.30 -1.99 -10.50
C ALA A 25 2.67 -3.40 -10.99
N PHE A 26 2.53 -4.39 -10.12
CA PHE A 26 2.53 -5.81 -10.51
C PHE A 26 1.10 -6.26 -10.82
N ASP A 27 0.15 -5.85 -9.98
CA ASP A 27 -1.29 -6.02 -10.14
C ASP A 27 -2.00 -4.81 -9.47
N GLU A 28 -3.33 -4.86 -9.36
CA GLU A 28 -4.14 -3.77 -8.80
C GLU A 28 -3.89 -3.52 -7.31
N GLU A 29 -3.33 -4.50 -6.61
CA GLU A 29 -3.13 -4.52 -5.17
C GLU A 29 -1.67 -4.54 -4.75
N THR A 30 -0.74 -4.55 -5.71
CA THR A 30 0.68 -4.72 -5.45
C THR A 30 1.52 -3.71 -6.21
N PHE A 31 2.26 -2.90 -5.47
CA PHE A 31 3.13 -1.86 -6.01
C PHE A 31 4.56 -2.01 -5.48
N SER A 32 5.53 -1.62 -6.30
CA SER A 32 6.93 -1.61 -5.90
C SER A 32 7.69 -0.38 -6.35
N ALA A 33 8.67 0.03 -5.55
CA ALA A 33 9.59 1.10 -5.88
C ALA A 33 11.01 0.72 -5.48
N MET A 34 11.97 1.12 -6.29
CA MET A 34 13.39 0.92 -5.98
C MET A 34 13.86 2.03 -5.05
N ILE A 35 14.49 1.67 -3.93
CA ILE A 35 15.07 2.61 -2.96
C ILE A 35 16.53 2.24 -2.76
N GLY A 36 17.43 3.02 -3.35
CA GLY A 36 18.86 2.70 -3.38
C GLY A 36 19.11 1.35 -4.06
N PRO A 37 19.83 0.40 -3.44
CA PRO A 37 20.07 -0.92 -4.01
C PRO A 37 18.94 -1.92 -3.76
N GLY A 38 17.93 -1.58 -2.95
CA GLY A 38 16.83 -2.46 -2.60
C GLY A 38 15.51 -2.06 -3.24
N THR A 39 14.46 -2.80 -2.91
CA THR A 39 13.10 -2.56 -3.37
C THR A 39 12.16 -2.53 -2.17
N VAL A 40 11.28 -1.55 -2.11
CA VAL A 40 10.10 -1.60 -1.25
C VAL A 40 8.92 -2.14 -2.06
N GLN A 41 8.18 -3.07 -1.48
CA GLN A 41 6.92 -3.55 -2.01
C GLN A 41 5.81 -3.27 -1.01
N ILE A 42 4.64 -2.89 -1.50
CA ILE A 42 3.43 -2.72 -0.70
C ILE A 42 2.30 -3.49 -1.36
N PHE A 43 1.57 -4.25 -0.55
CA PHE A 43 0.45 -5.10 -0.98
C PHE A 43 -0.78 -4.79 -0.14
N ARG A 44 -1.95 -4.79 -0.76
CA ARG A 44 -3.23 -4.81 -0.04
C ARG A 44 -3.78 -6.22 -0.04
N SER A 45 -4.22 -6.68 1.13
CA SER A 45 -4.93 -7.94 1.31
C SER A 45 -6.22 -7.73 2.10
N TYR A 46 -7.11 -8.70 2.02
CA TYR A 46 -8.36 -8.70 2.77
C TYR A 46 -8.29 -9.79 3.83
N THR A 47 -8.44 -9.40 5.08
CA THR A 47 -8.36 -10.29 6.23
C THR A 47 -9.65 -10.22 7.06
N LYS A 48 -9.70 -11.01 8.13
CA LYS A 48 -10.74 -10.94 9.15
C LYS A 48 -10.09 -10.58 10.48
N ILE A 49 -10.68 -9.64 11.20
CA ILE A 49 -10.26 -9.26 12.55
C ILE A 49 -11.42 -9.47 13.52
N ASP A 50 -11.07 -9.67 14.78
CA ASP A 50 -12.06 -9.82 15.85
C ASP A 50 -12.90 -8.54 15.97
N ASP A 51 -14.20 -8.73 16.10
CA ASP A 51 -15.18 -7.69 16.40
C ASP A 51 -15.41 -7.62 17.92
N ASP A 52 -15.95 -6.50 18.39
CA ASP A 52 -16.17 -6.26 19.82
C ASP A 52 -17.12 -7.30 20.47
N ASP A 53 -17.99 -7.90 19.65
CA ASP A 53 -18.94 -8.95 20.04
C ASP A 53 -18.37 -10.39 19.93
N GLY A 54 -17.06 -10.55 19.69
CA GLY A 54 -16.40 -11.85 19.53
C GLY A 54 -16.66 -12.54 18.18
N GLY A 55 -17.23 -11.80 17.22
CA GLY A 55 -17.34 -12.20 15.82
C GLY A 55 -16.07 -11.90 15.02
N LEU A 56 -16.05 -12.29 13.75
CA LEU A 56 -15.00 -11.89 12.80
C LEU A 56 -15.60 -10.95 11.76
N ARG A 57 -15.06 -9.72 11.65
CA ARG A 57 -15.44 -8.76 10.62
C ARG A 57 -14.39 -8.67 9.51
N PRO A 58 -14.80 -8.49 8.24
CA PRO A 58 -13.85 -8.25 7.15
C PRO A 58 -13.09 -6.94 7.41
N SER A 59 -11.79 -6.94 7.10
CA SER A 59 -10.93 -5.78 7.25
C SER A 59 -9.87 -5.76 6.17
N THR A 60 -9.37 -4.56 5.88
CA THR A 60 -8.23 -4.39 4.97
C THR A 60 -6.94 -4.55 5.76
N ALA A 61 -5.99 -5.29 5.21
CA ALA A 61 -4.63 -5.33 5.69
C ALA A 61 -3.67 -4.87 4.59
N TYR A 62 -2.56 -4.32 5.02
CA TYR A 62 -1.45 -3.94 4.15
C TYR A 62 -0.20 -4.63 4.63
N SER A 63 0.60 -5.13 3.70
CA SER A 63 1.95 -5.59 4.03
C SER A 63 2.97 -4.75 3.29
N ILE A 64 4.10 -4.48 3.95
CA ILE A 64 5.26 -3.82 3.35
C ILE A 64 6.44 -4.76 3.47
N GLN A 65 7.02 -5.11 2.34
CA GLN A 65 8.24 -5.90 2.28
C GLN A 65 9.40 -5.03 1.82
N LEU A 66 10.53 -5.16 2.51
CA LEU A 66 11.80 -4.63 2.05
C LEU A 66 12.59 -5.79 1.46
N LEU A 67 13.00 -5.64 0.20
CA LEU A 67 13.77 -6.61 -0.55
C LEU A 67 15.18 -6.07 -0.79
N ASP A 68 16.17 -6.94 -0.69
CA ASP A 68 17.54 -6.60 -1.05
C ASP A 68 17.75 -6.55 -2.58
N LYS A 69 18.99 -6.27 -3.00
CA LYS A 69 19.38 -6.22 -4.42
C LYS A 69 19.24 -7.56 -5.18
N LYS A 70 19.05 -8.67 -4.47
CA LYS A 70 18.82 -10.01 -5.02
C LYS A 70 17.33 -10.39 -4.94
N SER A 71 16.47 -9.44 -4.61
CA SER A 71 15.03 -9.64 -4.42
C SER A 71 14.69 -10.63 -3.31
N GLN A 72 15.56 -10.74 -2.29
CA GLN A 72 15.26 -11.51 -1.08
C GLN A 72 14.59 -10.59 -0.07
N VAL A 73 13.48 -11.06 0.53
CA VAL A 73 12.83 -10.33 1.62
C VAL A 73 13.78 -10.28 2.81
N ILE A 74 14.15 -9.07 3.22
CA ILE A 74 14.98 -8.82 4.39
C ILE A 74 14.16 -8.38 5.59
N ASP A 75 12.98 -7.83 5.35
CA ASP A 75 12.03 -7.45 6.39
C ASP A 75 10.60 -7.41 5.83
N ASP A 76 9.61 -7.66 6.69
CA ASP A 76 8.18 -7.71 6.35
C ASP A 76 7.34 -7.19 7.52
N TRP A 77 6.39 -6.31 7.23
CA TRP A 77 5.49 -5.73 8.21
C TRP A 77 4.06 -5.79 7.73
N GLU A 78 3.17 -6.27 8.58
CA GLU A 78 1.73 -6.29 8.33
C GLU A 78 1.03 -5.24 9.20
N PHE A 79 0.06 -4.55 8.59
CA PHE A 79 -0.72 -3.48 9.19
C PHE A 79 -2.19 -3.74 8.93
N ASN A 80 -2.99 -3.66 9.99
CA ASN A 80 -4.45 -3.77 9.91
C ASN A 80 -5.09 -2.62 10.69
N GLU A 81 -6.41 -2.49 10.59
CA GLU A 81 -7.18 -1.40 11.18
C GLU A 81 -7.09 -1.32 12.73
N VAL A 82 -6.61 -2.37 13.41
CA VAL A 82 -6.42 -2.35 14.87
C VAL A 82 -5.31 -1.36 15.26
N GLU A 83 -4.27 -1.22 14.44
CA GLU A 83 -3.20 -0.22 14.61
C GLU A 83 -3.49 1.06 13.82
N MET A 84 -4.57 1.75 14.16
CA MET A 84 -5.18 2.81 13.34
C MET A 84 -4.19 3.88 12.81
N ASN A 85 -3.24 4.35 13.63
CA ASN A 85 -2.28 5.37 13.19
C ASN A 85 -1.31 4.84 12.11
N ASN A 86 -0.82 3.61 12.28
CA ASN A 86 0.12 2.99 11.33
C ASN A 86 -0.61 2.59 10.05
N PHE A 87 -1.82 2.06 10.22
CA PHE A 87 -2.71 1.73 9.12
C PHE A 87 -2.98 2.93 8.20
N MET A 88 -3.34 4.09 8.77
CA MET A 88 -3.61 5.30 7.99
C MET A 88 -2.39 5.80 7.20
N LEU A 89 -1.19 5.68 7.79
CA LEU A 89 0.05 6.05 7.12
C LEU A 89 0.35 5.12 5.93
N VAL A 90 0.15 3.81 6.11
CA VAL A 90 0.38 2.80 5.07
C VAL A 90 -0.68 2.87 3.97
N ASP A 91 -1.95 3.09 4.31
CA ASP A 91 -3.04 3.34 3.35
C ASP A 91 -2.73 4.55 2.47
N SER A 92 -2.21 5.63 3.08
CA SER A 92 -1.80 6.83 2.35
C SER A 92 -0.67 6.53 1.35
N LEU A 93 0.35 5.78 1.78
CA LEU A 93 1.43 5.33 0.89
C LEU A 93 0.88 4.47 -0.26
N PHE A 94 0.00 3.52 0.03
CA PHE A 94 -0.60 2.65 -0.98
C PHE A 94 -1.34 3.44 -2.06
N ARG A 95 -2.19 4.40 -1.66
CA ARG A 95 -2.93 5.26 -2.60
C ARG A 95 -1.99 6.11 -3.45
N ALA A 96 -0.94 6.66 -2.84
CA ALA A 96 0.07 7.43 -3.55
C ALA A 96 0.81 6.56 -4.57
N ALA A 97 1.23 5.35 -4.17
CA ALA A 97 1.88 4.36 -5.03
C ALA A 97 1.01 3.95 -6.22
N ARG A 98 -0.28 3.64 -5.97
CA ARG A 98 -1.26 3.30 -7.01
C ARG A 98 -1.41 4.45 -8.01
N LYS A 99 -1.58 5.67 -7.52
CA LYS A 99 -1.70 6.87 -8.37
C LYS A 99 -0.44 7.10 -9.19
N ALA A 100 0.75 6.93 -8.59
CA ALA A 100 2.01 7.10 -9.28
C ALA A 100 2.23 6.02 -10.36
N ALA A 101 1.88 4.77 -10.08
CA ALA A 101 2.08 3.63 -10.99
C ALA A 101 1.13 3.65 -12.20
N TYR A 102 -0.12 4.05 -12.01
CA TYR A 102 -1.13 4.05 -13.08
C TYR A 102 -1.37 5.41 -13.72
N GLY A 103 -0.86 6.49 -13.12
CA GLY A 103 -1.18 7.86 -13.51
C GLY A 103 -2.64 8.24 -13.21
N SER A 104 -2.93 9.54 -13.25
CA SER A 104 -4.26 10.08 -12.92
C SER A 104 -5.37 9.58 -13.86
N ASN A 105 -5.06 9.35 -15.13
CA ASN A 105 -6.06 9.03 -16.16
C ASN A 105 -6.65 7.63 -15.98
N LYS A 106 -5.82 6.62 -15.70
CA LYS A 106 -6.32 5.25 -15.57
C LYS A 106 -7.15 5.06 -14.29
N VAL A 107 -6.80 5.77 -13.20
CA VAL A 107 -7.62 5.80 -11.97
C VAL A 107 -8.98 6.47 -12.24
N LEU A 108 -9.01 7.55 -13.02
CA LEU A 108 -10.25 8.20 -13.44
C LEU A 108 -11.10 7.28 -14.33
N ASP A 109 -10.49 6.59 -15.29
CA ASP A 109 -11.17 5.65 -16.18
C ASP A 109 -11.76 4.46 -15.41
N GLU A 110 -11.05 3.93 -14.41
CA GLU A 110 -11.56 2.88 -13.51
C GLU A 110 -12.74 3.38 -12.65
N MET A 111 -12.67 4.60 -12.12
CA MET A 111 -13.78 5.20 -11.37
C MET A 111 -15.01 5.45 -12.25
N LEU A 112 -14.81 5.92 -13.49
CA LEU A 112 -15.88 6.11 -14.47
C LEU A 112 -16.52 4.76 -14.83
N SER A 113 -15.71 3.74 -15.08
CA SER A 113 -16.19 2.38 -15.39
C SER A 113 -17.02 1.79 -14.24
N ALA A 114 -16.60 1.97 -12.99
CA ALA A 114 -17.34 1.48 -11.82
C ALA A 114 -18.69 2.18 -11.64
N LEU A 115 -18.76 3.49 -11.89
CA LEU A 115 -20.01 4.26 -11.83
C LEU A 115 -21.00 3.89 -12.94
N GLU A 116 -20.51 3.56 -14.13
CA GLU A 116 -21.34 3.11 -15.25
C GLU A 116 -21.88 1.68 -15.04
N ALA A 117 -21.07 0.80 -14.44
CA ALA A 117 -21.48 -0.57 -14.12
C ALA A 117 -22.57 -0.63 -13.03
N GLY A 118 -22.60 0.32 -12.10
CA GLY A 118 -23.60 0.42 -11.03
C GLY A 118 -24.97 0.98 -11.44
N LYS A 119 -25.17 1.33 -12.72
CA LYS A 119 -26.47 1.80 -13.26
C LYS A 119 -27.37 0.69 -13.83
N LYS A 120 -27.06 -0.58 -13.59
CA LYS A 120 -27.88 -1.72 -14.00
C LYS A 120 -28.77 -2.25 -12.88
#